data_AF-A0AAX3SRG4-F1
#
_entry.id   AF-A0AAX3SRG4-F1
#
_cell.length_a   1.000
_cell.length_b   1.000
_cell.length_c   1.000
_cell.angle_alpha   90.00
_cell.angle_beta   90.00
_cell.angle_gamma   90.00
#
_symmetry.space_group_name_H-M   'P 1'
#
loop_
_entity.id
_entity.type
_entity.pdbx_description
1 polymer ?
#
loop_
_entity_poly.entity_id
_entity_poly.type
_entity_poly.pdbx_seq_one_letter_code
_entity_poly.pdbx_strand_id
1 'polypeptide(L)'
;MQGRPSTPTTGWHARLRQLLAAACCVSALQALQAEAAPMAAEEPDLATTAAADSAHAHAPAPSPEPASVPVPDAVVLRLAQQLTPGTLASDSGQRRLLDALYALLDEYPDVRKARAALESAGHDVNTARGARWPTFKVGTNTGDAKLRRGRESYTAVNAEVRMALLDGGAIGAGIRSAESQEAAQGSVLYGTRQNVLLEALTALLELHRFEDKARVAAESARIIGQLARIEERRAELGAVGRNDLRQAASRQAGALAQQHALESQRMDALARFTRYFGFTPQAGWLPQLNVPEQWMPASEDSALQASEAVSPELQEMQQQIEKARAEVDRSKSQRFPTLAAVVAHTRDPSGVLYAEGTRYGVELSWNFGNGFELRDRILKAINELQAQEAQQETVRRQVRETASAAWGRTQSGRQRESQLADAVREARAAFEGRRRLLEVGRGSLAQVLDAQLDMQRLLLDEADAIYDQRINELRLARTTGRLLPQDPPDQWLNALFSTQKPIPAGGGTPDPSPGTVPGMAPGQAPSRTRPDPIDAAVATLSASAMPQRIQLRLEQQLRPISDAFQTTAARQQW
;
A
#
# COMPACT_ATOMS: atom_id res chain seq x y z
N MET A 1 22.73 29.03 -41.61
CA MET A 1 22.72 27.91 -42.56
C MET A 1 21.28 27.43 -42.71
N GLN A 2 20.86 27.24 -43.97
CA GLN A 2 19.49 27.01 -44.40
C GLN A 2 19.05 25.55 -44.17
N GLY A 3 17.77 25.35 -43.85
CA GLY A 3 17.09 24.05 -43.89
C GLY A 3 15.58 24.26 -43.92
N ARG A 4 14.97 24.14 -45.11
CA ARG A 4 13.52 24.27 -45.36
C ARG A 4 12.76 23.02 -44.85
N PRO A 5 11.49 23.14 -44.38
CA PRO A 5 10.61 22.00 -44.20
C PRO A 5 9.86 21.64 -45.50
N SER A 6 9.81 20.33 -45.77
CA SER A 6 9.06 19.68 -46.85
C SER A 6 7.56 19.62 -46.57
N THR A 7 6.75 19.80 -47.62
CA THR A 7 5.29 19.72 -47.66
C THR A 7 4.75 18.28 -47.51
N PRO A 8 3.58 18.05 -46.86
CA PRO A 8 2.89 16.76 -46.90
C PRO A 8 1.68 16.83 -47.85
N THR A 9 1.82 16.35 -49.08
CA THR A 9 0.72 16.22 -50.06
C THR A 9 0.46 14.78 -50.49
N THR A 10 0.77 13.80 -49.63
CA THR A 10 0.70 12.37 -50.00
C THR A 10 -0.22 11.53 -49.11
N GLY A 11 -1.18 12.16 -48.40
CA GLY A 11 -2.18 11.44 -47.58
C GLY A 11 -3.53 11.20 -48.27
N TRP A 12 -3.85 11.98 -49.31
CA TRP A 12 -5.19 11.99 -49.91
C TRP A 12 -5.46 10.78 -50.81
N HIS A 13 -4.46 10.36 -51.59
CA HIS A 13 -4.57 9.20 -52.49
C HIS A 13 -4.61 7.85 -51.74
N ALA A 14 -3.96 7.74 -50.58
CA ALA A 14 -4.01 6.54 -49.74
C ALA A 14 -5.41 6.34 -49.12
N ARG A 15 -6.04 7.44 -48.69
CA ARG A 15 -7.41 7.45 -48.13
C ARG A 15 -8.49 7.13 -49.18
N LEU A 16 -8.27 7.53 -50.43
CA LEU A 16 -9.21 7.26 -51.54
C LEU A 16 -9.14 5.80 -52.02
N ARG A 17 -7.97 5.15 -51.95
CA ARG A 17 -7.82 3.72 -52.27
C ARG A 17 -8.47 2.79 -51.24
N GLN A 18 -8.46 3.16 -49.95
CA GLN A 18 -9.13 2.37 -48.90
C GLN A 18 -10.66 2.46 -48.99
N LEU A 19 -11.21 3.60 -49.43
CA LEU A 19 -12.64 3.77 -49.69
C LEU A 19 -13.15 2.93 -50.87
N LEU A 20 -12.33 2.74 -51.92
CA LEU A 20 -12.69 1.89 -53.07
C LEU A 20 -12.60 0.39 -52.75
N ALA A 21 -11.69 -0.03 -51.87
CA ALA A 21 -11.59 -1.43 -51.47
C ALA A 21 -12.78 -1.90 -50.61
N ALA A 22 -13.35 -1.02 -49.78
CA ALA A 22 -14.53 -1.34 -48.97
C ALA A 22 -15.83 -1.43 -49.80
N ALA A 23 -15.91 -0.72 -50.93
CA ALA A 23 -17.07 -0.76 -51.82
C ALA A 23 -17.20 -2.08 -52.61
N CYS A 24 -16.09 -2.78 -52.88
CA CYS A 24 -16.12 -4.08 -53.58
C CYS A 24 -16.59 -5.26 -52.71
N CYS A 25 -16.56 -5.16 -51.38
CA CYS A 25 -17.02 -6.25 -50.51
C CYS A 25 -18.55 -6.28 -50.35
N VAL A 26 -19.23 -5.16 -50.57
CA VAL A 26 -20.69 -5.05 -50.43
C VAL A 26 -21.43 -5.66 -51.63
N SER A 27 -20.85 -5.58 -52.83
CA SER A 27 -21.42 -6.18 -54.05
C SER A 27 -21.37 -7.72 -54.06
N ALA A 28 -20.45 -8.34 -53.31
CA ALA A 28 -20.37 -9.80 -53.19
C ALA A 28 -21.48 -10.39 -52.30
N LEU A 29 -22.05 -9.61 -51.38
CA LEU A 29 -23.11 -10.08 -50.48
C LEU A 29 -24.50 -10.09 -51.14
N GLN A 30 -24.71 -9.23 -52.14
CA GLN A 30 -25.98 -9.15 -52.89
C GLN A 30 -26.21 -10.34 -53.86
N ALA A 31 -25.18 -11.10 -54.20
CA ALA A 31 -25.30 -12.24 -55.10
C ALA A 31 -25.80 -13.53 -54.43
N LEU A 32 -25.81 -13.61 -53.09
CA LEU A 32 -26.21 -14.84 -52.37
C LEU A 32 -27.68 -14.90 -51.95
N GLN A 33 -28.47 -13.84 -52.13
CA GLN A 33 -29.87 -13.77 -51.65
C GLN A 33 -30.92 -14.06 -52.72
N ALA A 34 -30.53 -14.44 -53.94
CA ALA A 34 -31.46 -14.61 -55.06
C ALA A 34 -32.12 -16.00 -55.16
N GLU A 35 -31.88 -16.92 -54.23
CA GLU A 35 -32.35 -18.31 -54.38
C GLU A 35 -32.96 -18.86 -53.09
N ALA A 36 -34.20 -18.46 -52.81
CA ALA A 36 -35.18 -19.27 -52.04
C ALA A 36 -36.57 -18.60 -52.04
N ALA A 37 -37.50 -19.19 -52.77
CA ALA A 37 -38.94 -18.95 -52.62
C ALA A 37 -39.58 -20.05 -51.73
N PRO A 38 -40.77 -19.82 -51.14
CA PRO A 38 -41.15 -20.39 -49.85
C PRO A 38 -42.11 -21.58 -49.94
N MET A 39 -42.13 -22.41 -48.88
CA MET A 39 -43.20 -23.37 -48.61
C MET A 39 -43.78 -23.14 -47.21
N ALA A 40 -45.07 -23.46 -47.12
CA ALA A 40 -46.07 -22.97 -46.19
C ALA A 40 -46.11 -23.68 -44.82
N ALA A 41 -46.73 -22.95 -43.89
CA ALA A 41 -47.68 -23.37 -42.83
C ALA A 41 -47.52 -24.74 -42.14
N GLU A 42 -47.35 -24.71 -40.81
CA GLU A 42 -48.29 -25.30 -39.82
C GLU A 42 -47.75 -25.07 -38.38
N GLU A 43 -48.58 -24.46 -37.52
CA GLU A 43 -48.60 -24.72 -36.07
C GLU A 43 -49.56 -25.90 -35.85
N PRO A 44 -49.35 -26.81 -34.87
CA PRO A 44 -49.78 -26.52 -33.49
C PRO A 44 -48.95 -27.16 -32.36
N ASP A 45 -48.77 -26.37 -31.29
CA ASP A 45 -49.27 -26.62 -29.93
C ASP A 45 -48.82 -27.83 -29.06
N LEU A 46 -48.79 -27.53 -27.75
CA LEU A 46 -48.83 -28.43 -26.57
C LEU A 46 -47.53 -29.04 -25.98
N ALA A 47 -47.03 -28.32 -24.98
CA ALA A 47 -47.09 -28.66 -23.55
C ALA A 47 -46.47 -29.98 -23.01
N THR A 48 -45.74 -29.79 -21.88
CA THR A 48 -45.82 -30.58 -20.62
C THR A 48 -44.63 -31.48 -20.26
N THR A 49 -44.34 -31.42 -18.94
CA THR A 49 -43.57 -32.30 -18.04
C THR A 49 -42.04 -32.25 -18.13
N ALA A 50 -41.29 -31.82 -17.11
CA ALA A 50 -41.24 -32.15 -15.67
C ALA A 50 -40.11 -33.14 -15.35
N ALA A 51 -39.24 -32.66 -14.47
CA ALA A 51 -38.65 -33.36 -13.33
C ALA A 51 -37.59 -34.46 -13.55
N ALA A 52 -36.47 -34.21 -12.86
CA ALA A 52 -35.84 -35.11 -11.87
C ALA A 52 -34.76 -36.11 -12.35
N ASP A 53 -33.55 -35.78 -11.88
CA ASP A 53 -32.73 -36.59 -10.95
C ASP A 53 -31.66 -37.56 -11.46
N SER A 54 -30.70 -37.70 -10.54
CA SER A 54 -29.70 -38.76 -10.35
C SER A 54 -28.32 -38.65 -11.03
N ALA A 55 -27.37 -38.36 -10.14
CA ALA A 55 -25.95 -38.65 -10.18
C ALA A 55 -25.64 -40.10 -10.58
N HIS A 56 -24.44 -40.36 -11.11
CA HIS A 56 -23.66 -41.60 -10.87
C HIS A 56 -22.16 -41.32 -10.98
N ALA A 57 -21.42 -41.82 -9.99
CA ALA A 57 -19.97 -41.77 -9.85
C ALA A 57 -19.28 -42.86 -10.68
N HIS A 58 -18.02 -42.63 -11.10
CA HIS A 58 -17.10 -43.72 -11.37
C HIS A 58 -15.63 -43.31 -11.22
N ALA A 59 -14.93 -44.01 -10.33
CA ALA A 59 -13.47 -44.18 -10.29
C ALA A 59 -13.21 -45.69 -10.17
N PRO A 60 -12.10 -46.20 -10.71
CA PRO A 60 -11.20 -47.01 -9.86
C PRO A 60 -9.69 -46.82 -10.11
N ALA A 61 -8.89 -47.21 -9.11
CA ALA A 61 -7.42 -47.18 -8.95
C ALA A 61 -6.70 -48.38 -9.67
N PRO A 62 -5.45 -48.82 -9.34
CA PRO A 62 -4.26 -48.26 -8.67
C PRO A 62 -2.90 -48.50 -9.41
N SER A 63 -1.78 -48.09 -8.80
CA SER A 63 -0.35 -48.18 -9.18
C SER A 63 0.22 -49.59 -9.46
N PRO A 64 1.45 -49.71 -10.03
CA PRO A 64 2.60 -50.09 -9.17
C PRO A 64 4.00 -49.52 -9.57
N GLU A 65 4.87 -49.42 -8.57
CA GLU A 65 6.36 -49.38 -8.62
C GLU A 65 6.93 -50.79 -9.01
N PRO A 66 8.18 -50.94 -9.52
CA PRO A 66 9.34 -51.05 -8.61
C PRO A 66 10.76 -50.73 -9.19
N ALA A 67 11.72 -50.70 -8.26
CA ALA A 67 13.09 -51.25 -8.34
C ALA A 67 14.31 -50.28 -8.37
N SER A 68 15.13 -50.49 -7.34
CA SER A 68 16.49 -50.06 -7.03
C SER A 68 17.57 -50.67 -7.95
N VAL A 69 18.76 -50.04 -8.09
CA VAL A 69 20.16 -50.50 -7.74
C VAL A 69 21.16 -49.29 -7.94
N PRO A 70 22.50 -49.36 -7.73
CA PRO A 70 23.24 -48.68 -6.66
C PRO A 70 24.18 -47.52 -7.09
N VAL A 71 24.75 -46.85 -6.08
CA VAL A 71 25.81 -45.81 -6.14
C VAL A 71 27.19 -46.43 -6.45
N PRO A 72 28.13 -45.68 -7.06
CA PRO A 72 29.53 -45.77 -6.66
C PRO A 72 30.09 -44.44 -6.14
N ASP A 73 30.95 -44.59 -5.13
CA ASP A 73 31.68 -43.56 -4.41
C ASP A 73 32.48 -42.61 -5.30
N ALA A 74 32.40 -41.32 -4.98
CA ALA A 74 33.49 -40.38 -5.24
C ALA A 74 33.55 -39.34 -4.11
N VAL A 75 34.47 -39.62 -3.18
CA VAL A 75 34.99 -38.69 -2.19
C VAL A 75 35.55 -37.45 -2.89
N VAL A 76 34.95 -36.27 -2.68
CA VAL A 76 35.64 -34.99 -2.84
C VAL A 76 35.28 -34.05 -1.69
N LEU A 77 36.31 -33.76 -0.91
CA LEU A 77 36.55 -32.68 0.05
C LEU A 77 35.39 -31.76 0.46
N ARG A 78 35.05 -31.91 1.74
CA ARG A 78 34.89 -30.86 2.76
C ARG A 78 35.19 -29.42 2.30
N LEU A 79 34.13 -28.67 2.01
CA LEU A 79 33.90 -27.35 2.62
C LEU A 79 32.49 -27.37 3.20
N ALA A 80 32.35 -27.96 4.39
CA ALA A 80 31.21 -27.66 5.24
C ALA A 80 31.39 -26.21 5.70
N GLN A 81 30.88 -25.26 4.93
CA GLN A 81 30.42 -24.02 5.52
C GLN A 81 29.45 -24.44 6.61
N GLN A 82 29.81 -24.22 7.86
CA GLN A 82 28.87 -24.20 8.97
C GLN A 82 27.88 -23.07 8.68
N LEU A 83 26.90 -23.33 7.82
CA LEU A 83 25.70 -22.55 7.70
C LEU A 83 24.98 -22.77 9.02
N THR A 84 25.18 -21.84 9.95
CA THR A 84 24.33 -21.69 11.12
C THR A 84 22.87 -21.73 10.65
N PRO A 85 22.02 -22.64 11.15
CA PRO A 85 20.62 -22.72 10.73
C PRO A 85 19.82 -21.42 10.89
N GLY A 86 20.35 -20.45 11.66
CA GLY A 86 19.74 -19.14 11.88
C GLY A 86 19.84 -18.16 10.71
N THR A 87 20.81 -18.26 9.80
CA THR A 87 20.98 -17.28 8.71
C THR A 87 20.17 -17.62 7.46
N LEU A 88 19.93 -18.90 7.18
CA LEU A 88 19.10 -19.33 6.05
C LEU A 88 17.59 -19.13 6.33
N ALA A 89 17.16 -19.31 7.58
CA ALA A 89 15.79 -19.09 7.99
C ALA A 89 15.40 -17.59 7.95
N SER A 90 16.28 -16.69 8.43
CA SER A 90 16.03 -15.24 8.40
C SER A 90 15.96 -14.69 6.98
N ASP A 91 16.80 -15.19 6.08
CA ASP A 91 16.86 -14.74 4.69
C ASP A 91 15.61 -15.19 3.90
N SER A 92 15.08 -16.39 4.17
CA SER A 92 13.81 -16.86 3.57
C SER A 92 12.58 -16.06 4.01
N GLY A 93 12.52 -15.67 5.29
CA GLY A 93 11.42 -14.89 5.84
C GLY A 93 11.41 -13.45 5.33
N GLN A 94 12.56 -12.79 5.34
CA GLN A 94 12.71 -11.45 4.78
C GLN A 94 12.32 -11.41 3.29
N ARG A 95 12.76 -12.40 2.50
CA ARG A 95 12.35 -12.53 1.09
C ARG A 95 10.84 -12.67 0.94
N ARG A 96 10.20 -13.56 1.73
CA ARG A 96 8.74 -13.73 1.69
C ARG A 96 7.99 -12.44 2.03
N LEU A 97 8.48 -11.66 2.99
CA LEU A 97 7.88 -10.37 3.35
C LEU A 97 8.03 -9.36 2.20
N LEU A 98 9.22 -9.27 1.59
CA LEU A 98 9.49 -8.40 0.46
C LEU A 98 8.63 -8.78 -0.76
N ASP A 99 8.57 -10.07 -1.09
CA ASP A 99 7.73 -10.59 -2.17
C ASP A 99 6.26 -10.24 -1.94
N ALA A 100 5.77 -10.37 -0.69
CA ALA A 100 4.41 -9.97 -0.34
C ALA A 100 4.19 -8.45 -0.46
N LEU A 101 5.17 -7.60 -0.11
CA LEU A 101 5.08 -6.15 -0.32
C LEU A 101 5.02 -5.79 -1.81
N TYR A 102 5.86 -6.42 -2.64
CA TYR A 102 5.84 -6.21 -4.08
C TYR A 102 4.52 -6.69 -4.70
N ALA A 103 4.05 -7.88 -4.34
CA ALA A 103 2.75 -8.39 -4.78
C ALA A 103 1.60 -7.46 -4.36
N LEU A 104 1.64 -6.91 -3.14
CA LEU A 104 0.63 -5.99 -2.62
C LEU A 104 0.56 -4.67 -3.42
N LEU A 105 1.67 -4.20 -3.99
CA LEU A 105 1.69 -3.02 -4.86
C LEU A 105 1.02 -3.23 -6.23
N ASP A 106 0.67 -4.47 -6.58
CA ASP A 106 0.04 -4.82 -7.85
C ASP A 106 -1.29 -5.56 -7.72
N GLU A 107 -1.43 -6.43 -6.72
CA GLU A 107 -2.54 -7.37 -6.58
C GLU A 107 -3.54 -7.00 -5.48
N TYR A 108 -3.18 -6.09 -4.57
CA TYR A 108 -4.07 -5.72 -3.46
C TYR A 108 -5.39 -5.11 -3.98
N PRO A 109 -6.57 -5.44 -3.40
CA PRO A 109 -7.86 -5.07 -3.96
C PRO A 109 -8.04 -3.57 -4.26
N ASP A 110 -7.56 -2.69 -3.37
CA ASP A 110 -7.66 -1.24 -3.58
C ASP A 110 -6.79 -0.76 -4.76
N VAL A 111 -5.59 -1.34 -4.91
CA VAL A 111 -4.71 -1.06 -6.05
C VAL A 111 -5.34 -1.59 -7.35
N ARG A 112 -5.90 -2.80 -7.33
CA ARG A 112 -6.61 -3.36 -8.48
C ARG A 112 -7.81 -2.53 -8.89
N LYS A 113 -8.57 -2.02 -7.92
CA LYS A 113 -9.69 -1.09 -8.17
C LYS A 113 -9.21 0.20 -8.84
N ALA A 114 -8.14 0.80 -8.32
CA ALA A 114 -7.56 2.02 -8.91
C ALA A 114 -6.97 1.75 -10.30
N ARG A 115 -6.34 0.59 -10.52
CA ARG A 115 -5.83 0.17 -11.82
C ARG A 115 -6.96 -0.02 -12.83
N ALA A 116 -8.03 -0.72 -12.46
CA ALA A 116 -9.19 -0.89 -13.33
C ALA A 116 -9.85 0.45 -13.68
N ALA A 117 -9.87 1.42 -12.75
CA ALA A 117 -10.33 2.78 -13.02
C ALA A 117 -9.44 3.52 -14.03
N LEU A 118 -8.11 3.37 -13.92
CA LEU A 118 -7.16 3.90 -14.91
C LEU A 118 -7.34 3.24 -16.29
N GLU A 119 -7.44 1.92 -16.35
CA GLU A 119 -7.68 1.17 -17.61
C GLU A 119 -9.01 1.59 -18.26
N SER A 120 -10.07 1.75 -17.47
CA SER A 120 -11.35 2.30 -17.93
C SER A 120 -11.18 3.70 -18.55
N ALA A 121 -10.43 4.59 -17.89
CA ALA A 121 -10.16 5.92 -18.42
C ALA A 121 -9.35 5.87 -19.73
N GLY A 122 -8.41 4.93 -19.87
CA GLY A 122 -7.71 4.68 -21.14
C GLY A 122 -8.64 4.22 -22.27
N HIS A 123 -9.66 3.41 -21.95
CA HIS A 123 -10.71 3.07 -22.92
C HIS A 123 -11.61 4.26 -23.27
N ASP A 124 -11.85 5.20 -22.35
CA ASP A 124 -12.55 6.45 -22.65
C ASP A 124 -11.73 7.34 -23.61
N VAL A 125 -10.40 7.37 -23.48
CA VAL A 125 -9.51 8.03 -24.45
C VAL A 125 -9.63 7.40 -25.83
N ASN A 126 -9.63 6.08 -25.91
CA ASN A 126 -9.82 5.37 -27.17
C ASN A 126 -11.20 5.63 -27.78
N THR A 127 -12.25 5.72 -26.96
CA THR A 127 -13.60 6.09 -27.38
C THR A 127 -13.65 7.53 -27.90
N ALA A 128 -12.98 8.47 -27.22
CA ALA A 128 -12.87 9.86 -27.66
C ALA A 128 -12.08 9.99 -28.98
N ARG A 129 -11.00 9.22 -29.14
CA ARG A 129 -10.27 9.11 -30.42
C ARG A 129 -11.13 8.46 -31.51
N GLY A 130 -11.98 7.51 -31.12
CA GLY A 130 -13.04 6.88 -31.89
C GLY A 130 -13.94 7.88 -32.62
N ALA A 131 -14.23 9.03 -32.00
CA ALA A 131 -15.07 10.07 -32.59
C ALA A 131 -14.49 10.71 -33.88
N ARG A 132 -13.18 10.49 -34.17
CA ARG A 132 -12.56 10.91 -35.44
C ARG A 132 -12.91 9.99 -36.62
N TRP A 133 -13.41 8.80 -36.34
CA TRP A 133 -13.70 7.79 -37.35
C TRP A 133 -15.16 7.87 -37.83
N PRO A 134 -15.48 7.35 -39.03
CA PRO A 134 -16.85 7.21 -39.47
C PRO A 134 -17.65 6.32 -38.52
N THR A 135 -18.85 6.78 -38.17
CA THR A 135 -19.83 6.00 -37.40
C THR A 135 -20.74 5.25 -38.36
N PHE A 136 -20.94 3.96 -38.10
CA PHE A 136 -21.81 3.09 -38.87
C PHE A 136 -23.05 2.79 -38.02
N LYS A 137 -24.23 2.99 -38.58
CA LYS A 137 -25.52 2.69 -37.94
C LYS A 137 -26.32 1.83 -38.89
N VAL A 138 -26.88 0.73 -38.40
CA VAL A 138 -27.85 -0.08 -39.11
C VAL A 138 -29.06 -0.22 -38.20
N GLY A 139 -30.25 -0.01 -38.75
CA GLY A 139 -31.49 -0.10 -38.02
C GLY A 139 -32.61 -0.60 -38.91
N THR A 140 -33.70 -0.98 -38.27
CA THR A 140 -34.95 -1.31 -38.94
C THR A 140 -36.05 -0.42 -38.37
N ASN A 141 -36.91 0.11 -39.23
CA ASN A 141 -38.06 0.91 -38.86
C ASN A 141 -39.30 0.20 -39.40
N THR A 142 -40.18 -0.24 -38.50
CA THR A 142 -41.48 -0.83 -38.86
C THR A 142 -42.60 0.10 -38.46
N GLY A 143 -43.67 0.15 -39.25
CA GLY A 143 -44.82 0.98 -38.92
C GLY A 143 -45.91 0.88 -39.98
N ASP A 144 -46.99 1.62 -39.77
CA ASP A 144 -48.10 1.67 -40.71
C ASP A 144 -48.09 3.01 -41.45
N ALA A 145 -48.06 2.95 -42.78
CA ALA A 145 -48.28 4.11 -43.63
C ALA A 145 -49.75 4.17 -44.07
N LYS A 146 -50.37 5.35 -43.98
CA LYS A 146 -51.70 5.59 -44.55
C LYS A 146 -51.52 6.06 -45.99
N LEU A 147 -51.72 5.17 -46.95
CA LEU A 147 -51.69 5.47 -48.37
C LEU A 147 -53.09 5.81 -48.89
N ARG A 148 -53.14 6.34 -50.12
CA ARG A 148 -54.39 6.74 -50.78
C ARG A 148 -55.40 5.59 -50.98
N ARG A 149 -54.95 4.33 -50.88
CA ARG A 149 -55.75 3.11 -51.06
C ARG A 149 -55.99 2.30 -49.77
N GLY A 150 -55.40 2.67 -48.64
CA GLY A 150 -55.51 1.89 -47.41
C GLY A 150 -54.37 2.15 -46.43
N ARG A 151 -54.37 1.42 -45.30
CA ARG A 151 -53.23 1.36 -44.39
C ARG A 151 -52.38 0.15 -44.76
N GLU A 152 -51.11 0.36 -45.02
CA GLU A 152 -50.15 -0.70 -45.33
C GLU A 152 -49.01 -0.64 -44.31
N SER A 153 -48.65 -1.80 -43.78
CA SER A 153 -47.50 -1.95 -42.89
C SER A 153 -46.22 -2.00 -43.71
N TYR A 154 -45.18 -1.30 -43.28
CA TYR A 154 -43.87 -1.30 -43.89
C TYR A 154 -42.80 -1.78 -42.92
N THR A 155 -41.68 -2.27 -43.45
CA THR A 155 -40.48 -2.58 -42.67
C THR A 155 -39.26 -2.09 -43.45
N ALA A 156 -38.73 -0.93 -43.09
CA ALA A 156 -37.56 -0.35 -43.73
C ALA A 156 -36.29 -0.79 -43.01
N VAL A 157 -35.29 -1.25 -43.75
CA VAL A 157 -33.92 -1.41 -43.27
C VAL A 157 -33.13 -0.16 -43.68
N ASN A 158 -32.49 0.49 -42.71
CA ASN A 158 -31.72 1.71 -42.90
C ASN A 158 -30.28 1.52 -42.43
N ALA A 159 -29.32 1.76 -43.31
CA ALA A 159 -27.90 1.80 -43.01
C ALA A 159 -27.37 3.23 -43.23
N GLU A 160 -26.61 3.77 -42.28
CA GLU A 160 -26.02 5.11 -42.34
C GLU A 160 -24.55 5.07 -41.93
N VAL A 161 -23.71 5.76 -42.72
CA VAL A 161 -22.32 6.08 -42.41
C VAL A 161 -22.22 7.59 -42.27
N ARG A 162 -21.78 8.05 -41.09
CA ARG A 162 -21.60 9.47 -40.80
C ARG A 162 -20.19 9.75 -40.32
N MET A 163 -19.50 10.70 -40.95
CA MET A 163 -18.16 11.15 -40.58
C MET A 163 -18.13 12.66 -40.39
N ALA A 164 -17.66 13.13 -39.23
CA ALA A 164 -17.39 14.55 -39.01
C ALA A 164 -16.16 14.99 -39.81
N LEU A 165 -16.30 16.03 -40.62
CA LEU A 165 -15.21 16.66 -41.37
C LEU A 165 -14.69 17.90 -40.65
N LEU A 166 -15.60 18.68 -40.05
CA LEU A 166 -15.30 19.86 -39.24
C LEU A 166 -16.26 19.91 -38.05
N ASP A 167 -15.76 20.19 -36.86
CA ASP A 167 -16.52 20.15 -35.61
C ASP A 167 -16.18 21.31 -34.67
N GLY A 168 -15.52 22.36 -35.18
CA GLY A 168 -15.06 23.50 -34.38
C GLY A 168 -14.00 23.15 -33.33
N GLY A 169 -13.40 21.95 -33.37
CA GLY A 169 -12.44 21.45 -32.39
C GLY A 169 -13.05 20.62 -31.25
N ALA A 170 -14.34 20.30 -31.29
CA ALA A 170 -15.05 19.56 -30.24
C ALA A 170 -14.42 18.19 -29.92
N ILE A 171 -14.08 17.40 -30.95
CA ILE A 171 -13.45 16.08 -30.84
C ILE A 171 -12.03 16.23 -30.29
N GLY A 172 -11.27 17.23 -30.76
CA GLY A 172 -9.93 17.50 -30.25
C GLY A 172 -9.93 17.84 -28.76
N ALA A 173 -10.87 18.68 -28.34
CA ALA A 173 -11.08 19.02 -26.93
C ALA A 173 -11.58 17.84 -26.10
N GLY A 174 -12.49 17.01 -26.64
CA GLY A 174 -12.96 15.79 -26.00
C GLY A 174 -11.83 14.77 -25.77
N ILE A 175 -10.91 14.62 -26.73
CA ILE A 175 -9.72 13.77 -26.59
C ILE A 175 -8.80 14.31 -25.49
N ARG A 176 -8.49 15.62 -25.49
CA ARG A 176 -7.67 16.22 -24.42
C ARG A 176 -8.30 16.04 -23.04
N SER A 177 -9.61 16.23 -22.93
CA SER A 177 -10.37 16.02 -21.68
C SER A 177 -10.24 14.58 -21.18
N ALA A 178 -10.38 13.60 -22.07
CA ALA A 178 -10.20 12.18 -21.74
C ALA A 178 -8.74 11.86 -21.35
N GLU A 179 -7.75 12.39 -22.07
CA GLU A 179 -6.32 12.18 -21.80
C GLU A 179 -5.91 12.76 -20.43
N SER A 180 -6.39 13.96 -20.10
CA SER A 180 -6.21 14.54 -18.76
C SER A 180 -6.92 13.73 -17.68
N GLN A 181 -8.11 13.18 -17.94
CA GLN A 181 -8.79 12.31 -16.99
C GLN A 181 -8.03 11.00 -16.75
N GLU A 182 -7.47 10.38 -17.79
CA GLU A 182 -6.59 9.20 -17.68
C GLU A 182 -5.35 9.52 -16.83
N ALA A 183 -4.68 10.64 -17.13
CA ALA A 183 -3.52 11.08 -16.35
C ALA A 183 -3.87 11.34 -14.87
N ALA A 184 -5.04 11.92 -14.58
CA ALA A 184 -5.53 12.09 -13.21
C ALA A 184 -5.71 10.74 -12.49
N GLN A 185 -6.29 9.74 -13.16
CA GLN A 185 -6.41 8.39 -12.61
C GLN A 185 -5.05 7.73 -12.37
N GLY A 186 -4.03 8.07 -13.18
CA GLY A 186 -2.65 7.66 -12.96
C GLY A 186 -2.11 8.15 -11.61
N SER A 187 -2.33 9.43 -11.29
CA SER A 187 -1.96 10.01 -9.97
C SER A 187 -2.74 9.36 -8.82
N VAL A 188 -4.03 9.05 -9.00
CA VAL A 188 -4.85 8.33 -8.01
C VAL A 188 -4.31 6.92 -7.75
N LEU A 189 -3.93 6.19 -8.80
CA LEU A 189 -3.32 4.87 -8.67
C LEU A 189 -2.00 4.93 -7.89
N TYR A 190 -1.15 5.91 -8.20
CA TYR A 190 0.12 6.10 -7.50
C TYR A 190 -0.08 6.43 -6.01
N GLY A 191 -1.01 7.36 -5.69
CA GLY A 191 -1.37 7.68 -4.31
C GLY A 191 -1.96 6.47 -3.56
N THR A 192 -2.77 5.65 -4.24
CA THR A 192 -3.33 4.42 -3.67
C THR A 192 -2.23 3.42 -3.33
N ARG A 193 -1.27 3.19 -4.23
CA ARG A 193 -0.11 2.31 -3.98
C ARG A 193 0.70 2.78 -2.77
N GLN A 194 0.96 4.09 -2.65
CA GLN A 194 1.65 4.66 -1.50
C GLN A 194 0.89 4.44 -0.18
N ASN A 195 -0.44 4.60 -0.19
CA ASN A 195 -1.29 4.38 0.97
C ASN A 195 -1.25 2.92 1.44
N VAL A 196 -1.49 1.99 0.51
CA VAL A 196 -1.51 0.56 0.83
C VAL A 196 -0.13 0.10 1.34
N LEU A 197 0.96 0.61 0.77
CA LEU A 197 2.30 0.33 1.26
C LEU A 197 2.54 0.85 2.68
N LEU A 198 2.18 2.11 2.95
CA LEU A 198 2.28 2.70 4.29
C LEU A 198 1.46 1.90 5.31
N GLU A 199 0.24 1.49 4.95
CA GLU A 199 -0.63 0.69 5.82
C GLU A 199 -0.06 -0.70 6.10
N ALA A 200 0.49 -1.38 5.10
CA ALA A 200 1.13 -2.68 5.26
C ALA A 200 2.35 -2.61 6.19
N LEU A 201 3.23 -1.61 5.99
CA LEU A 201 4.39 -1.40 6.85
C LEU A 201 3.98 -0.98 8.27
N THR A 202 2.92 -0.18 8.40
CA THR A 202 2.35 0.16 9.72
C THR A 202 1.80 -1.08 10.41
N ALA A 203 1.11 -1.98 9.70
CA ALA A 203 0.62 -3.23 10.27
C ALA A 203 1.75 -4.14 10.76
N LEU A 204 2.89 -4.16 10.05
CA LEU A 204 4.10 -4.86 10.49
C LEU A 204 4.65 -4.25 11.79
N LEU A 205 4.77 -2.92 11.88
CA LEU A 205 5.26 -2.23 13.08
C LEU A 205 4.32 -2.40 14.27
N GLU A 206 3.00 -2.37 14.05
CA GLU A 206 2.00 -2.61 15.09
C GLU A 206 2.05 -4.05 15.62
N LEU A 207 2.32 -5.04 14.77
CA LEU A 207 2.53 -6.41 15.24
C LEU A 207 3.74 -6.50 16.17
N HIS A 208 4.89 -5.95 15.76
CA HIS A 208 6.09 -5.88 16.60
C HIS A 208 5.82 -5.14 17.93
N ARG A 209 5.11 -4.01 17.88
CA ARG A 209 4.69 -3.23 19.06
C ARG A 209 3.94 -4.09 20.07
N PHE A 210 2.92 -4.81 19.65
CA PHE A 210 2.12 -5.61 20.57
C PHE A 210 2.78 -6.92 20.98
N GLU A 211 3.67 -7.48 20.17
CA GLU A 211 4.54 -8.59 20.60
C GLU A 211 5.46 -8.18 21.75
N ASP A 212 6.11 -7.02 21.65
CA ASP A 212 6.97 -6.49 22.71
C ASP A 212 6.18 -6.13 23.97
N LYS A 213 5.04 -5.46 23.81
CA LYS A 213 4.17 -5.12 24.94
C LYS A 213 3.62 -6.35 25.66
N ALA A 214 3.15 -7.36 24.91
CA ALA A 214 2.67 -8.61 25.49
C ALA A 214 3.78 -9.33 26.27
N ARG A 215 5.01 -9.33 25.73
CA ARG A 215 6.19 -9.88 26.39
C ARG A 215 6.50 -9.15 27.71
N VAL A 216 6.55 -7.81 27.69
CA VAL A 216 6.77 -6.98 28.88
C VAL A 216 5.69 -7.22 29.94
N ALA A 217 4.43 -7.31 29.53
CA ALA A 217 3.32 -7.54 30.44
C ALA A 217 3.32 -8.95 31.05
N ALA A 218 3.62 -9.98 30.25
CA ALA A 218 3.75 -11.35 30.73
C ALA A 218 4.91 -11.50 31.72
N GLU A 219 6.06 -10.85 31.45
CA GLU A 219 7.20 -10.84 32.36
C GLU A 219 6.86 -10.11 33.68
N SER A 220 6.22 -8.95 33.60
CA SER A 220 5.83 -8.20 34.80
C SER A 220 4.80 -8.95 35.63
N ALA A 221 3.78 -9.56 35.01
CA ALA A 221 2.80 -10.39 35.72
C ALA A 221 3.45 -11.58 36.43
N ARG A 222 4.46 -12.21 35.80
CA ARG A 222 5.27 -13.27 36.43
C ARG A 222 6.03 -12.75 37.65
N ILE A 223 6.72 -11.61 37.55
CA ILE A 223 7.48 -11.00 38.66
C ILE A 223 6.54 -10.61 39.79
N ILE A 224 5.44 -9.91 39.50
CA ILE A 224 4.45 -9.49 40.49
C ILE A 224 3.82 -10.71 41.19
N GLY A 225 3.51 -11.77 40.45
CA GLY A 225 3.01 -13.02 41.03
C GLY A 225 4.04 -13.75 41.91
N GLN A 226 5.34 -13.62 41.63
CA GLN A 226 6.39 -14.11 42.53
C GLN A 226 6.47 -13.27 43.81
N LEU A 227 6.41 -11.95 43.70
CA LEU A 227 6.42 -11.04 44.85
C LEU A 227 5.17 -11.26 45.72
N ALA A 228 3.97 -11.35 45.14
CA ALA A 228 2.73 -11.61 45.87
C ALA A 228 2.79 -12.90 46.70
N ARG A 229 3.35 -13.98 46.16
CA ARG A 229 3.58 -15.25 46.90
C ARG A 229 4.58 -15.12 48.05
N ILE A 230 5.58 -14.24 47.94
CA ILE A 230 6.48 -13.94 49.05
C ILE A 230 5.69 -13.25 50.17
N GLU A 231 4.80 -12.33 49.82
CA GLU A 231 4.02 -11.57 50.79
C GLU A 231 2.95 -12.43 51.49
N GLU A 232 2.34 -13.36 50.76
CA GLU A 232 1.44 -14.37 51.32
C GLU A 232 2.12 -15.21 52.42
N ARG A 233 3.33 -15.73 52.15
CA ARG A 233 4.11 -16.48 53.16
C ARG A 233 4.48 -15.63 54.38
N ARG A 234 4.78 -14.34 54.19
CA ARG A 234 5.07 -13.43 55.30
C ARG A 234 3.83 -13.16 56.15
N ALA A 235 2.66 -13.05 55.53
CA ALA A 235 1.39 -12.92 56.23
C ALA A 235 1.03 -14.18 57.02
N GLU A 236 1.27 -15.38 56.49
CA GLU A 236 1.08 -16.66 57.20
C GLU A 236 1.95 -16.78 58.45
N LEU A 237 3.17 -16.24 58.40
CA LEU A 237 4.10 -16.15 59.53
C LEU A 237 3.78 -15.00 60.50
N GLY A 238 2.70 -14.23 60.26
CA GLY A 238 2.31 -13.09 61.08
C GLY A 238 3.24 -11.87 60.97
N ALA A 239 4.16 -11.86 60.00
CA ALA A 239 5.13 -10.76 59.82
C ALA A 239 4.52 -9.54 59.12
N VAL A 240 3.37 -9.70 58.45
CA VAL A 240 2.72 -8.67 57.62
C VAL A 240 1.20 -8.70 57.78
N GLY A 241 0.53 -7.56 57.62
CA GLY A 241 -0.91 -7.41 57.86
C GLY A 241 -1.81 -7.92 56.73
N ARG A 242 -3.08 -8.20 57.04
CA ARG A 242 -4.10 -8.63 56.05
C ARG A 242 -4.36 -7.60 54.95
N ASN A 243 -4.11 -6.31 55.21
CA ASN A 243 -4.27 -5.24 54.23
C ASN A 243 -3.18 -5.30 53.15
N ASP A 244 -1.92 -5.55 53.53
CA ASP A 244 -0.81 -5.67 52.59
C ASP A 244 -0.99 -6.88 51.66
N LEU A 245 -1.51 -7.99 52.19
CA LEU A 245 -1.87 -9.16 51.39
C LEU A 245 -2.95 -8.84 50.35
N ARG A 246 -4.02 -8.13 50.75
CA ARG A 246 -5.07 -7.69 49.83
C ARG A 246 -4.53 -6.74 48.76
N GLN A 247 -3.59 -5.87 49.12
CA GLN A 247 -2.95 -4.95 48.19
C GLN A 247 -2.06 -5.68 47.18
N ALA A 248 -1.27 -6.67 47.62
CA ALA A 248 -0.47 -7.51 46.74
C ALA A 248 -1.35 -8.33 45.78
N ALA A 249 -2.43 -8.95 46.28
CA ALA A 249 -3.40 -9.69 45.47
C ALA A 249 -4.09 -8.80 44.43
N SER A 250 -4.46 -7.57 44.80
CA SER A 250 -5.05 -6.57 43.88
C SER A 250 -4.08 -6.22 42.74
N ARG A 251 -2.81 -5.96 43.06
CA ARG A 251 -1.77 -5.66 42.05
C ARG A 251 -1.51 -6.83 41.12
N GLN A 252 -1.47 -8.05 41.66
CA GLN A 252 -1.34 -9.27 40.84
C GLN A 252 -2.52 -9.43 39.88
N ALA A 253 -3.75 -9.25 40.37
CA ALA A 253 -4.94 -9.31 39.52
C ALA A 253 -4.91 -8.25 38.42
N GLY A 254 -4.51 -7.01 38.74
CA GLY A 254 -4.32 -5.94 37.75
C GLY A 254 -3.26 -6.27 36.70
N ALA A 255 -2.12 -6.84 37.11
CA ALA A 255 -1.06 -7.23 36.18
C ALA A 255 -1.50 -8.37 35.24
N LEU A 256 -2.22 -9.37 35.74
CA LEU A 256 -2.79 -10.45 34.92
C LEU A 256 -3.84 -9.92 33.93
N ALA A 257 -4.73 -9.02 34.39
CA ALA A 257 -5.70 -8.37 33.51
C ALA A 257 -5.02 -7.60 32.37
N GLN A 258 -3.94 -6.85 32.68
CA GLN A 258 -3.16 -6.12 31.68
C GLN A 258 -2.44 -7.05 30.70
N GLN A 259 -1.90 -8.18 31.17
CA GLN A 259 -1.31 -9.21 30.31
C GLN A 259 -2.35 -9.75 29.32
N HIS A 260 -3.54 -10.13 29.78
CA HIS A 260 -4.60 -10.63 28.90
C HIS A 260 -5.08 -9.57 27.90
N ALA A 261 -5.18 -8.30 28.31
CA ALA A 261 -5.53 -7.20 27.43
C ALA A 261 -4.50 -7.00 26.29
N LEU A 262 -3.20 -7.02 26.63
CA LEU A 262 -2.14 -6.85 25.64
C LEU A 262 -1.99 -8.07 24.72
N GLU A 263 -2.26 -9.28 25.23
CA GLU A 263 -2.31 -10.48 24.40
C GLU A 263 -3.47 -10.42 23.39
N SER A 264 -4.65 -9.91 23.80
CA SER A 264 -5.75 -9.66 22.88
C SER A 264 -5.36 -8.65 21.78
N GLN A 265 -4.70 -7.55 22.14
CA GLN A 265 -4.25 -6.55 21.17
C GLN A 265 -3.18 -7.10 20.22
N ARG A 266 -2.33 -8.01 20.69
CA ARG A 266 -1.37 -8.75 19.84
C ARG A 266 -2.09 -9.60 18.81
N MET A 267 -3.17 -10.30 19.19
CA MET A 267 -3.98 -11.08 18.25
C MET A 267 -4.67 -10.18 17.21
N ASP A 268 -5.17 -9.01 17.61
CA ASP A 268 -5.74 -8.03 16.67
C ASP A 268 -4.69 -7.52 15.67
N ALA A 269 -3.48 -7.23 16.15
CA ALA A 269 -2.37 -6.82 15.29
C ALA A 269 -1.94 -7.93 14.32
N LEU A 270 -1.93 -9.19 14.77
CA LEU A 270 -1.67 -10.36 13.94
C LEU A 270 -2.73 -10.53 12.84
N ALA A 271 -4.01 -10.30 13.16
CA ALA A 271 -5.09 -10.33 12.19
C ALA A 271 -4.94 -9.21 11.13
N ARG A 272 -4.57 -8.00 11.56
CA ARG A 272 -4.27 -6.87 10.65
C ARG A 272 -3.08 -7.17 9.73
N PHE A 273 -2.01 -7.74 10.28
CA PHE A 273 -0.87 -8.20 9.49
C PHE A 273 -1.30 -9.24 8.45
N THR A 274 -2.02 -10.28 8.88
CA THR A 274 -2.48 -11.37 8.00
C THR A 274 -3.39 -10.84 6.89
N ARG A 275 -4.18 -9.79 7.13
CA ARG A 275 -5.01 -9.13 6.11
C ARG A 275 -4.21 -8.53 4.96
N TYR A 276 -3.04 -7.93 5.22
CA TYR A 276 -2.21 -7.33 4.17
C TYR A 276 -1.24 -8.34 3.54
N PHE A 277 -0.61 -9.20 4.35
CA PHE A 277 0.45 -10.09 3.88
C PHE A 277 -0.03 -11.48 3.44
N GLY A 278 -1.25 -11.88 3.82
CA GLY A 278 -1.84 -13.16 3.43
C GLY A 278 -1.21 -14.39 4.09
N PHE A 279 -0.34 -14.22 5.09
CA PHE A 279 0.23 -15.31 5.86
C PHE A 279 0.38 -14.94 7.34
N THR A 280 0.43 -15.95 8.20
CA THR A 280 0.71 -15.78 9.62
C THR A 280 2.20 -15.97 9.89
N PRO A 281 2.87 -15.04 10.57
CA PRO A 281 4.24 -15.23 10.95
C PRO A 281 4.38 -16.27 12.06
N GLN A 282 5.32 -17.21 11.88
CA GLN A 282 5.92 -17.97 12.98
C GLN A 282 6.51 -17.01 14.05
N ALA A 283 6.69 -17.47 15.29
CA ALA A 283 7.26 -16.63 16.33
C ALA A 283 8.73 -16.31 16.03
N GLY A 284 9.12 -15.04 16.13
CA GLY A 284 10.54 -14.62 16.18
C GLY A 284 11.25 -14.33 14.85
N TRP A 285 10.67 -14.66 13.70
CA TRP A 285 11.37 -14.47 12.41
C TRP A 285 11.09 -13.14 11.72
N LEU A 286 10.15 -12.33 12.23
CA LEU A 286 9.78 -11.06 11.60
C LEU A 286 11.01 -10.12 11.57
N PRO A 287 11.46 -9.68 10.38
CA PRO A 287 12.59 -8.77 10.27
C PRO A 287 12.24 -7.42 10.90
N GLN A 288 13.26 -6.75 11.43
CA GLN A 288 13.11 -5.39 11.93
C GLN A 288 13.06 -4.42 10.77
N LEU A 289 12.11 -3.49 10.87
CA LEU A 289 11.99 -2.38 9.95
C LEU A 289 12.70 -1.16 10.57
N ASN A 290 13.66 -0.62 9.85
CA ASN A 290 14.34 0.63 10.18
C ASN A 290 14.22 1.60 9.01
N VAL A 291 13.74 2.81 9.27
CA VAL A 291 13.63 3.83 8.22
C VAL A 291 15.02 4.44 7.99
N PRO A 292 15.53 4.45 6.75
CA PRO A 292 16.82 5.06 6.45
C PRO A 292 16.84 6.56 6.80
N GLU A 293 17.88 7.01 7.51
CA GLU A 293 18.03 8.43 7.88
C GLU A 293 18.03 9.35 6.66
N GLN A 294 18.58 8.89 5.54
CA GLN A 294 18.61 9.62 4.25
C GLN A 294 17.23 9.88 3.64
N TRP A 295 16.17 9.23 4.11
CA TRP A 295 14.79 9.52 3.68
C TRP A 295 14.18 10.68 4.46
N MET A 296 14.79 11.09 5.56
CA MET A 296 14.32 12.18 6.39
C MET A 296 14.82 13.52 5.83
N PRO A 297 13.93 14.49 5.57
CA PRO A 297 14.35 15.84 5.19
C PRO A 297 15.20 16.49 6.29
N ALA A 298 16.08 17.42 5.91
CA ALA A 298 16.97 18.09 6.87
C ALA A 298 16.26 19.23 7.63
N SER A 299 15.23 19.82 7.03
CA SER A 299 14.46 20.94 7.60
C SER A 299 12.98 20.85 7.22
N GLU A 300 12.12 21.58 7.96
CA GLU A 300 10.70 21.69 7.64
C GLU A 300 10.48 22.25 6.22
N ASP A 301 11.21 23.30 5.85
CA ASP A 301 11.12 23.89 4.52
C ASP A 301 11.47 22.88 3.42
N SER A 302 12.49 22.05 3.64
CA SER A 302 12.83 20.98 2.69
C SER A 302 11.72 19.91 2.59
N ALA A 303 11.03 19.62 3.70
CA ALA A 303 9.90 18.70 3.72
C ALA A 303 8.70 19.29 2.96
N LEU A 304 8.40 20.58 3.15
CA LEU A 304 7.33 21.29 2.44
C LEU A 304 7.58 21.32 0.93
N GLN A 305 8.80 21.71 0.51
CA GLN A 305 9.18 21.75 -0.90
C GLN A 305 9.10 20.37 -1.56
N ALA A 306 9.63 19.34 -0.90
CA ALA A 306 9.58 17.97 -1.41
C ALA A 306 8.12 17.47 -1.53
N SER A 307 7.27 17.78 -0.54
CA SER A 307 5.88 17.33 -0.54
C SER A 307 5.05 18.00 -1.63
N GLU A 308 5.23 19.30 -1.87
CA GLU A 308 4.55 19.99 -2.98
C GLU A 308 4.99 19.46 -4.35
N ALA A 309 6.27 19.10 -4.51
CA ALA A 309 6.81 18.65 -5.79
C ALA A 309 6.34 17.24 -6.20
N VAL A 310 6.11 16.35 -5.22
CA VAL A 310 5.87 14.91 -5.47
C VAL A 310 4.44 14.47 -5.10
N SER A 311 3.61 15.35 -4.54
CA SER A 311 2.25 14.99 -4.12
C SER A 311 1.37 14.49 -5.28
N PRO A 312 0.85 13.25 -5.21
CA PRO A 312 -0.11 12.75 -6.21
C PRO A 312 -1.41 13.55 -6.22
N GLU A 313 -1.85 14.05 -5.07
CA GLU A 313 -3.09 14.82 -4.95
C GLU A 313 -2.99 16.15 -5.72
N LEU A 314 -1.83 16.81 -5.69
CA LEU A 314 -1.59 18.01 -6.49
C LEU A 314 -1.48 17.70 -7.99
N GLN A 315 -0.85 16.59 -8.34
CA GLN A 315 -0.75 16.15 -9.74
C GLN A 315 -2.12 15.80 -10.32
N GLU A 316 -2.95 15.08 -9.55
CA GLU A 316 -4.35 14.78 -9.91
C GLU A 316 -5.12 16.08 -10.17
N MET A 317 -5.05 17.03 -9.24
CA MET A 317 -5.74 18.32 -9.37
C MET A 317 -5.27 19.11 -10.58
N GLN A 318 -3.97 19.08 -10.89
CA GLN A 318 -3.45 19.73 -12.09
C GLN A 318 -4.06 19.12 -13.36
N GLN A 319 -4.22 17.80 -13.42
CA GLN A 319 -4.86 17.13 -14.55
C GLN A 319 -6.38 17.40 -14.60
N GLN A 320 -7.06 17.53 -13.46
CA GLN A 320 -8.46 17.96 -13.43
C GLN A 320 -8.66 19.39 -13.96
N ILE A 321 -7.72 20.30 -13.70
CA ILE A 321 -7.73 21.65 -14.30
C ILE A 321 -7.57 21.57 -15.82
N GLU A 322 -6.61 20.78 -16.33
CA GLU A 322 -6.43 20.60 -17.78
C GLU A 322 -7.66 19.98 -18.46
N LYS A 323 -8.31 19.03 -17.80
CA LYS A 323 -9.60 18.48 -18.22
C LYS A 323 -10.69 19.56 -18.29
N ALA A 324 -10.82 20.39 -17.25
CA ALA A 324 -11.79 21.48 -17.22
C ALA A 324 -11.52 22.53 -18.31
N ARG A 325 -10.24 22.84 -18.58
CA ARG A 325 -9.83 23.70 -19.71
C ARG A 325 -10.26 23.11 -21.05
N ALA A 326 -10.04 21.81 -21.24
CA ALA A 326 -10.49 21.12 -22.45
C ALA A 326 -12.03 21.12 -22.58
N GLU A 327 -12.79 21.01 -21.49
CA GLU A 327 -14.25 21.10 -21.53
C GLU A 327 -14.76 22.51 -21.83
N VAL A 328 -14.05 23.55 -21.39
CA VAL A 328 -14.31 24.94 -21.81
C VAL A 328 -14.11 25.10 -23.32
N ASP A 329 -13.02 24.56 -23.87
CA ASP A 329 -12.77 24.59 -25.33
C ASP A 329 -13.84 23.81 -26.09
N ARG A 330 -14.26 22.65 -25.56
CA ARG A 330 -15.36 21.87 -26.12
C ARG A 330 -16.67 22.65 -26.11
N SER A 331 -16.98 23.37 -25.04
CA SER A 331 -18.16 24.24 -24.98
C SER A 331 -18.06 25.42 -25.97
N LYS A 332 -16.87 26.00 -26.14
CA LYS A 332 -16.63 27.07 -27.13
C LYS A 332 -16.75 26.59 -28.58
N SER A 333 -16.39 25.32 -28.86
CA SER A 333 -16.46 24.74 -30.20
C SER A 333 -17.88 24.77 -30.80
N GLN A 334 -18.91 24.72 -29.94
CA GLN A 334 -20.33 24.81 -30.33
C GLN A 334 -20.72 26.16 -30.98
N ARG A 335 -19.85 27.18 -30.92
CA ARG A 335 -20.04 28.45 -31.64
C ARG A 335 -19.84 28.30 -33.15
N PHE A 336 -19.06 27.30 -33.56
CA PHE A 336 -18.71 27.08 -34.96
C PHE A 336 -19.69 26.09 -35.61
N PRO A 337 -19.93 26.21 -36.92
CA PRO A 337 -20.70 25.22 -37.65
C PRO A 337 -19.99 23.86 -37.68
N THR A 338 -20.77 22.80 -37.71
CA THR A 338 -20.30 21.43 -37.89
C THR A 338 -20.54 21.00 -39.33
N LEU A 339 -19.59 20.28 -39.91
CA LEU A 339 -19.66 19.72 -41.27
C LEU A 339 -19.49 18.22 -41.18
N ALA A 340 -20.44 17.45 -41.71
CA ALA A 340 -20.38 16.00 -41.73
C ALA A 340 -20.63 15.44 -43.14
N ALA A 341 -19.89 14.42 -43.54
CA ALA A 341 -20.24 13.59 -44.68
C ALA A 341 -21.20 12.48 -44.23
N VAL A 342 -22.30 12.32 -44.95
CA VAL A 342 -23.33 11.33 -44.64
C VAL A 342 -23.63 10.51 -45.89
N VAL A 343 -23.59 9.20 -45.76
CA VAL A 343 -24.10 8.25 -46.74
C VAL A 343 -25.12 7.39 -46.03
N ALA A 344 -26.37 7.36 -46.50
CA ALA A 344 -27.37 6.46 -45.96
C ALA A 344 -28.09 5.72 -47.08
N HIS A 345 -28.46 4.48 -46.82
CA HIS A 345 -29.23 3.64 -47.72
C HIS A 345 -30.44 3.11 -46.96
N THR A 346 -31.62 3.31 -47.52
CA THR A 346 -32.87 2.78 -46.99
C THR A 346 -33.48 1.84 -48.01
N ARG A 347 -33.86 0.64 -47.57
CA ARG A 347 -34.55 -0.39 -48.36
C ARG A 347 -35.84 -0.77 -47.65
N ASP A 348 -36.96 -0.75 -48.35
CA ASP A 348 -38.24 -1.25 -47.85
C ASP A 348 -38.68 -2.44 -48.72
N PRO A 349 -38.55 -3.68 -48.24
CA PRO A 349 -38.94 -4.87 -48.99
C PRO A 349 -40.42 -4.89 -49.37
N SER A 350 -41.28 -4.21 -48.60
CA SER A 350 -42.72 -4.14 -48.86
C SER A 350 -43.08 -3.10 -49.93
N GLY A 351 -42.15 -2.21 -50.29
CA GLY A 351 -42.35 -1.16 -51.30
C GLY A 351 -43.40 -0.11 -50.93
N VAL A 352 -43.80 -0.06 -49.66
CA VAL A 352 -44.85 0.81 -49.13
C VAL A 352 -44.33 2.24 -48.92
N LEU A 353 -43.05 2.38 -48.59
CA LEU A 353 -42.36 3.67 -48.49
C LEU A 353 -41.78 4.13 -49.83
N TYR A 354 -42.05 5.38 -50.19
CA TYR A 354 -41.43 6.05 -51.34
C TYR A 354 -39.96 6.49 -51.11
N ALA A 355 -39.42 6.25 -49.92
CA ALA A 355 -38.11 6.75 -49.47
C ALA A 355 -36.94 5.77 -49.71
N GLU A 356 -37.13 4.81 -50.62
CA GLU A 356 -36.12 3.82 -50.95
C GLU A 356 -34.99 4.40 -51.82
N GLY A 357 -33.74 4.14 -51.44
CA GLY A 357 -32.56 4.60 -52.18
C GLY A 357 -31.35 4.95 -51.34
N THR A 358 -30.24 5.25 -52.02
CA THR A 358 -29.00 5.73 -51.39
C THR A 358 -28.94 7.25 -51.44
N ARG A 359 -28.87 7.90 -50.28
CA ARG A 359 -28.53 9.32 -50.15
C ARG A 359 -27.05 9.47 -49.79
N TYR A 360 -26.34 10.33 -50.50
CA TYR A 360 -24.99 10.75 -50.15
C TYR A 360 -24.92 12.27 -50.19
N GLY A 361 -24.24 12.87 -49.23
CA GLY A 361 -24.16 14.32 -49.16
C GLY A 361 -23.27 14.81 -48.03
N VAL A 362 -23.12 16.13 -47.99
CA VAL A 362 -22.44 16.84 -46.91
C VAL A 362 -23.49 17.66 -46.17
N GLU A 363 -23.56 17.49 -44.86
CA GLU A 363 -24.45 18.20 -43.97
C GLU A 363 -23.67 19.28 -43.23
N LEU A 364 -24.02 20.54 -43.48
CA LEU A 364 -23.58 21.67 -42.66
C LEU A 364 -24.67 21.94 -41.63
N SER A 365 -24.35 21.77 -40.35
CA SER A 365 -25.26 22.09 -39.26
C SER A 365 -24.65 23.19 -38.40
N TRP A 366 -25.32 24.33 -38.34
CA TRP A 366 -24.96 25.44 -37.49
C TRP A 366 -26.14 25.77 -36.58
N ASN A 367 -26.01 25.39 -35.31
CA ASN A 367 -27.04 25.66 -34.31
C ASN A 367 -26.66 26.90 -33.51
N PHE A 368 -27.38 27.99 -33.70
CA PHE A 368 -27.24 29.21 -32.90
C PHE A 368 -27.98 29.12 -31.55
N GLY A 369 -28.78 28.07 -31.35
CA GLY A 369 -29.71 27.95 -30.23
C GLY A 369 -30.58 29.19 -30.08
N ASN A 370 -30.97 29.48 -28.84
CA ASN A 370 -31.61 30.75 -28.48
C ASN A 370 -30.58 31.86 -28.16
N GLY A 371 -29.31 31.68 -28.55
CA GLY A 371 -28.17 32.56 -28.24
C GLY A 371 -27.73 32.55 -26.76
N PHE A 372 -28.67 32.66 -25.82
CA PHE A 372 -28.42 32.72 -24.37
C PHE A 372 -27.94 31.38 -23.81
N GLU A 373 -28.51 30.26 -24.27
CA GLU A 373 -28.14 28.93 -23.78
C GLU A 373 -26.66 28.60 -24.01
N LEU A 374 -26.13 28.89 -25.20
CA LEU A 374 -24.72 28.65 -25.52
C LEU A 374 -23.80 29.53 -24.67
N ARG A 375 -24.19 30.79 -24.45
CA ARG A 375 -23.46 31.70 -23.55
C ARG A 375 -23.42 31.10 -22.13
N ASP A 376 -24.55 30.67 -21.61
CA ASP A 376 -24.65 30.16 -20.24
C ASP A 376 -23.90 28.84 -20.05
N ARG A 377 -23.90 27.94 -21.05
CA ARG A 377 -23.07 26.72 -21.04
C ARG A 377 -21.58 27.04 -20.98
N ILE A 378 -21.11 28.03 -21.74
CA ILE A 378 -19.71 28.45 -21.73
C ILE A 378 -19.35 29.11 -20.40
N LEU A 379 -20.22 29.99 -19.88
CA LEU A 379 -20.01 30.60 -18.57
C LEU A 379 -19.98 29.56 -17.45
N LYS A 380 -20.87 28.55 -17.51
CA LYS A 380 -20.85 27.41 -16.60
C LYS A 380 -19.50 26.68 -16.63
N ALA A 381 -19.01 26.31 -17.82
CA ALA A 381 -17.72 25.62 -17.95
C ALA A 381 -16.55 26.48 -17.44
N ILE A 382 -16.57 27.81 -17.66
CA ILE A 382 -15.56 28.74 -17.14
C ILE A 382 -15.60 28.77 -15.60
N ASN A 383 -16.80 28.85 -15.01
CA ASN A 383 -16.95 28.85 -13.56
C ASN A 383 -16.55 27.50 -12.94
N GLU A 384 -16.79 26.39 -13.63
CA GLU A 384 -16.30 25.06 -13.22
C GLU A 384 -14.76 25.01 -13.26
N LEU A 385 -14.11 25.56 -14.28
CA LEU A 385 -12.65 25.70 -14.33
C LEU A 385 -12.13 26.55 -13.16
N GLN A 386 -12.73 27.71 -12.89
CA GLN A 386 -12.35 28.55 -11.75
C GLN A 386 -12.53 27.82 -10.42
N ALA A 387 -13.57 26.99 -10.27
CA ALA A 387 -13.76 26.16 -9.09
C ALA A 387 -12.63 25.12 -8.93
N GLN A 388 -12.15 24.52 -10.03
CA GLN A 388 -11.00 23.60 -9.99
C GLN A 388 -9.69 24.32 -9.62
N GLU A 389 -9.47 25.53 -10.14
CA GLU A 389 -8.30 26.35 -9.79
C GLU A 389 -8.32 26.77 -8.31
N ALA A 390 -9.48 27.13 -7.76
CA ALA A 390 -9.64 27.39 -6.33
C ALA A 390 -9.42 26.12 -5.48
N GLN A 391 -9.92 24.97 -5.94
CA GLN A 391 -9.74 23.69 -5.27
C GLN A 391 -8.27 23.27 -5.20
N GLN A 392 -7.46 23.57 -6.23
CA GLN A 392 -6.02 23.32 -6.21
C GLN A 392 -5.32 24.05 -5.05
N GLU A 393 -5.69 25.30 -4.77
CA GLU A 393 -5.12 26.05 -3.64
C GLU A 393 -5.49 25.40 -2.29
N THR A 394 -6.72 24.91 -2.15
CA THR A 394 -7.12 24.13 -0.96
C THR A 394 -6.29 22.85 -0.82
N VAL A 395 -6.13 22.07 -1.91
CA VAL A 395 -5.31 20.85 -1.88
C VAL A 395 -3.84 21.18 -1.56
N ARG A 396 -3.31 22.27 -2.11
CA ARG A 396 -1.95 22.73 -1.80
C ARG A 396 -1.78 23.04 -0.31
N ARG A 397 -2.72 23.78 0.28
CA ARG A 397 -2.70 24.07 1.73
C ARG A 397 -2.79 22.80 2.56
N GLN A 398 -3.63 21.85 2.17
CA GLN A 398 -3.75 20.56 2.85
C GLN A 398 -2.45 19.75 2.79
N VAL A 399 -1.76 19.75 1.65
CA VAL A 399 -0.45 19.08 1.50
C VAL A 399 0.59 19.74 2.40
N ARG A 400 0.66 21.07 2.43
CA ARG A 400 1.58 21.81 3.33
C ARG A 400 1.28 21.54 4.80
N GLU A 401 0.01 21.57 5.20
CA GLU A 401 -0.42 21.27 6.57
C GLU A 401 -0.01 19.84 6.97
N THR A 402 -0.29 18.86 6.10
CA THR A 402 0.03 17.46 6.33
C THR A 402 1.54 17.24 6.46
N ALA A 403 2.34 17.90 5.61
CA ALA A 403 3.79 17.83 5.63
C ALA A 403 4.39 18.49 6.89
N SER A 404 3.95 19.69 7.25
CA SER A 404 4.37 20.37 8.49
C SER A 404 4.00 19.54 9.73
N ALA A 405 2.79 19.00 9.78
CA ALA A 405 2.36 18.14 10.88
C ALA A 405 3.14 16.82 10.95
N ALA A 406 3.47 16.21 9.80
CA ALA A 406 4.31 15.00 9.77
C ALA A 406 5.75 15.28 10.23
N TRP A 407 6.32 16.42 9.83
CA TRP A 407 7.62 16.89 10.29
C TRP A 407 7.63 17.13 11.80
N GLY A 408 6.68 17.91 12.31
CA GLY A 408 6.54 18.21 13.73
C GLY A 408 6.38 16.95 14.58
N ARG A 409 5.51 16.01 14.17
CA ARG A 409 5.35 14.71 14.85
C ARG A 409 6.64 13.90 14.88
N THR A 410 7.41 13.91 13.80
CA THR A 410 8.70 13.19 13.75
C THR A 410 9.74 13.82 14.66
N GLN A 411 9.82 15.16 14.73
CA GLN A 411 10.74 15.87 15.62
C GLN A 411 10.39 15.65 17.10
N SER A 412 9.11 15.84 17.45
CA SER A 412 8.63 15.59 18.82
C SER A 412 8.74 14.12 19.21
N GLY A 413 8.51 13.20 18.28
CA GLY A 413 8.64 11.76 18.49
C GLY A 413 10.06 11.33 18.85
N ARG A 414 11.09 11.86 18.17
CA ARG A 414 12.51 11.61 18.53
C ARG A 414 12.83 12.05 19.96
N GLN A 415 12.37 13.23 20.35
CA GLN A 415 12.61 13.74 21.70
C GLN A 415 11.89 12.89 22.75
N ARG A 416 10.65 12.47 22.46
CA ARG A 416 9.87 11.57 23.33
C ARG A 416 10.52 10.20 23.48
N GLU A 417 11.00 9.61 22.40
CA GLU A 417 11.75 8.33 22.41
C GLU A 417 12.98 8.46 23.34
N SER A 418 13.78 9.52 23.19
CA SER A 418 14.95 9.75 24.04
C SER A 418 14.59 9.93 25.52
N GLN A 419 13.56 10.71 25.83
CA GLN A 419 13.15 10.99 27.21
C GLN A 419 12.58 9.75 27.90
N LEU A 420 11.81 8.92 27.20
CA LEU A 420 11.27 7.69 27.76
C LEU A 420 12.36 6.63 27.95
N ALA A 421 13.35 6.57 27.06
CA ALA A 421 14.51 5.71 27.26
C ALA A 421 15.30 6.09 28.53
N ASP A 422 15.45 7.39 28.80
CA ASP A 422 16.03 7.88 30.06
C ASP A 422 15.14 7.53 31.27
N ALA A 423 13.83 7.74 31.17
CA ALA A 423 12.88 7.43 32.24
C ALA A 423 12.87 5.93 32.60
N VAL A 424 12.94 5.04 31.61
CA VAL A 424 13.03 3.59 31.83
C VAL A 424 14.34 3.21 32.53
N ARG A 425 15.46 3.84 32.17
CA ARG A 425 16.74 3.63 32.88
C ARG A 425 16.62 4.02 34.35
N GLU A 426 16.08 5.18 34.65
CA GLU A 426 15.92 5.65 36.03
C GLU A 426 14.92 4.79 36.82
N ALA A 427 13.80 4.40 36.20
CA ALA A 427 12.81 3.53 36.81
C ALA A 427 13.37 2.14 37.14
N ARG A 428 14.23 1.59 36.28
CA ARG A 428 14.96 0.36 36.55
C ARG A 428 15.90 0.51 37.74
N ALA A 429 16.68 1.60 37.80
CA ALA A 429 17.56 1.87 38.94
C ALA A 429 16.77 2.05 40.25
N ALA A 430 15.60 2.71 40.19
CA ALA A 430 14.70 2.85 41.32
C ALA A 430 14.15 1.50 41.80
N PHE A 431 13.72 0.63 40.88
CA PHE A 431 13.28 -0.74 41.19
C PHE A 431 14.37 -1.55 41.88
N GLU A 432 15.60 -1.55 41.33
CA GLU A 432 16.73 -2.24 41.96
C GLU A 432 17.07 -1.67 43.34
N GLY A 433 17.02 -0.34 43.49
CA GLY A 433 17.23 0.33 44.77
C GLY A 433 16.21 -0.08 45.83
N ARG A 434 14.92 -0.11 45.46
CA ARG A 434 13.84 -0.60 46.34
C ARG A 434 14.03 -2.07 46.70
N ARG A 435 14.45 -2.91 45.74
CA ARG A 435 14.71 -4.32 45.98
C ARG A 435 15.85 -4.52 46.99
N ARG A 436 16.97 -3.80 46.85
CA ARG A 436 18.09 -3.84 47.80
C ARG A 436 17.68 -3.38 49.20
N LEU A 437 16.87 -2.32 49.31
CA LEU A 437 16.34 -1.86 50.60
C LEU A 437 15.46 -2.91 51.28
N LEU A 438 14.64 -3.63 50.52
CA LEU A 438 13.86 -4.76 51.03
C LEU A 438 14.74 -5.91 51.51
N GLU A 439 15.80 -6.25 50.77
CA GLU A 439 16.75 -7.32 51.12
C GLU A 439 17.46 -7.05 52.46
N VAL A 440 17.77 -5.78 52.77
CA VAL A 440 18.38 -5.37 54.05
C VAL A 440 17.36 -5.00 55.14
N GLY A 441 16.07 -5.25 54.91
CA GLY A 441 14.99 -4.99 55.86
C GLY A 441 14.64 -3.51 56.10
N ARG A 442 15.14 -2.60 55.25
CA ARG A 442 14.88 -1.14 55.32
C ARG A 442 13.80 -0.65 54.33
N GLY A 443 13.21 -1.57 53.55
CA GLY A 443 12.14 -1.29 52.60
C GLY A 443 10.97 -2.27 52.76
N SER A 444 9.83 -1.94 52.16
CA SER A 444 8.66 -2.81 52.13
C SER A 444 8.44 -3.42 50.74
N LEU A 445 7.84 -4.61 50.66
CA LEU A 445 7.53 -5.23 49.37
C LEU A 445 6.51 -4.41 48.58
N ALA A 446 5.62 -3.70 49.27
CA ALA A 446 4.70 -2.77 48.64
C ALA A 446 5.46 -1.74 47.79
N GLN A 447 6.58 -1.19 48.28
CA GLN A 447 7.42 -0.25 47.52
C GLN A 447 8.12 -0.92 46.32
N VAL A 448 8.51 -2.18 46.42
CA VAL A 448 9.11 -2.94 45.31
C VAL A 448 8.06 -3.22 44.23
N LEU A 449 6.85 -3.62 44.63
CA LEU A 449 5.71 -3.84 43.75
C LEU A 449 5.30 -2.55 43.02
N ASP A 450 5.27 -1.41 43.72
CA ASP A 450 4.99 -0.10 43.09
C ASP A 450 6.07 0.25 42.06
N ALA A 451 7.35 0.13 42.44
CA ALA A 451 8.44 0.40 41.51
C ALA A 451 8.44 -0.53 40.28
N GLN A 452 8.03 -1.79 40.44
CA GLN A 452 7.85 -2.73 39.32
C GLN A 452 6.72 -2.30 38.38
N LEU A 453 5.59 -1.86 38.92
CA LEU A 453 4.45 -1.38 38.12
C LEU A 453 4.80 -0.08 37.38
N ASP A 454 5.51 0.85 38.04
CA ASP A 454 6.00 2.08 37.42
C ASP A 454 6.99 1.78 36.29
N MET A 455 7.94 0.87 36.51
CA MET A 455 8.87 0.41 35.48
C MET A 455 8.14 -0.25 34.31
N GLN A 456 7.16 -1.13 34.57
CA GLN A 456 6.35 -1.75 33.52
C GLN A 456 5.63 -0.69 32.68
N ARG A 457 5.00 0.29 33.32
CA ARG A 457 4.29 1.38 32.61
C ARG A 457 5.24 2.14 31.68
N LEU A 458 6.42 2.53 32.19
CA LEU A 458 7.40 3.26 31.39
C LEU A 458 7.98 2.41 30.24
N LEU A 459 8.15 1.10 30.42
CA LEU A 459 8.53 0.20 29.34
C LEU A 459 7.47 0.11 28.24
N LEU A 460 6.18 0.06 28.62
CA LEU A 460 5.08 0.08 27.64
C LEU A 460 5.02 1.42 26.90
N ASP A 461 5.22 2.53 27.60
CA ASP A 461 5.27 3.88 27.03
C ASP A 461 6.49 4.07 26.10
N GLU A 462 7.66 3.52 26.46
CA GLU A 462 8.86 3.51 25.62
C GLU A 462 8.64 2.70 24.33
N ALA A 463 8.06 1.51 24.43
CA ALA A 463 7.68 0.72 23.26
C ALA A 463 6.76 1.52 22.34
N ASP A 464 5.74 2.19 22.91
CA ASP A 464 4.87 3.09 22.14
C ASP A 464 5.64 4.18 21.42
N ALA A 465 6.56 4.86 22.10
CA ALA A 465 7.33 5.95 21.50
C ALA A 465 8.24 5.47 20.36
N ILE A 466 8.88 4.30 20.50
CA ILE A 466 9.72 3.72 19.44
C ILE A 466 8.89 3.43 18.19
N TYR A 467 7.77 2.71 18.33
CA TYR A 467 6.96 2.32 17.18
C TYR A 467 6.20 3.49 16.57
N ASP A 468 5.67 4.41 17.40
CA ASP A 468 5.06 5.66 16.91
C ASP A 468 6.08 6.50 16.12
N GLN A 469 7.35 6.55 16.56
CA GLN A 469 8.41 7.27 15.86
C GLN A 469 8.68 6.66 14.48
N ARG A 470 8.83 5.33 14.38
CA ARG A 470 9.05 4.66 13.09
C ARG A 470 7.85 4.86 12.13
N ILE A 471 6.63 4.81 12.65
CA ILE A 471 5.41 5.09 11.87
C ILE A 471 5.39 6.55 11.38
N ASN A 472 5.78 7.50 12.24
CA ASN A 472 5.86 8.92 11.86
C ASN A 472 6.93 9.16 10.77
N GLU A 473 8.07 8.48 10.86
CA GLU A 473 9.12 8.50 9.83
C GLU A 473 8.59 7.96 8.48
N LEU A 474 7.86 6.83 8.48
CA LEU A 474 7.22 6.31 7.27
C LEU A 474 6.17 7.27 6.69
N ARG A 475 5.36 7.91 7.55
CA ARG A 475 4.39 8.92 7.12
C ARG A 475 5.07 10.12 6.48
N LEU A 476 6.17 10.61 7.07
CA LEU A 476 6.96 11.71 6.51
C LEU A 476 7.64 11.30 5.20
N ALA A 477 8.13 10.06 5.10
CA ALA A 477 8.67 9.52 3.85
C ALA A 477 7.60 9.43 2.76
N ARG A 478 6.34 9.10 3.11
CA ARG A 478 5.21 9.14 2.16
C ARG A 478 4.94 10.57 1.69
N THR A 479 4.79 11.53 2.61
CA THR A 479 4.47 12.92 2.24
C THR A 479 5.55 13.54 1.36
N THR A 480 6.82 13.22 1.61
CA THR A 480 7.96 13.69 0.81
C THR A 480 8.24 12.87 -0.46
N GLY A 481 7.42 11.84 -0.74
CA GLY A 481 7.56 10.99 -1.93
C GLY A 481 8.76 10.03 -1.90
N ARG A 482 9.40 9.83 -0.74
CA ARG A 482 10.52 8.89 -0.55
C ARG A 482 10.06 7.46 -0.32
N LEU A 483 8.85 7.26 0.21
CA LEU A 483 8.33 5.93 0.55
C LEU A 483 8.01 5.09 -0.69
N LEU A 484 7.61 5.66 -1.81
CA LEU A 484 7.51 4.93 -3.07
C LEU A 484 8.02 5.90 -4.13
N PRO A 485 9.26 5.74 -4.60
CA PRO A 485 9.78 6.59 -5.67
C PRO A 485 8.95 6.39 -6.96
N GLN A 486 8.84 7.44 -7.79
CA GLN A 486 8.17 7.33 -9.10
C GLN A 486 8.83 6.27 -9.99
N ASP A 487 10.17 6.25 -10.00
CA ASP A 487 11.00 5.21 -10.59
C ASP A 487 11.72 4.45 -9.47
N PRO A 488 11.11 3.39 -8.91
CA PRO A 488 11.71 2.63 -7.84
C PRO A 488 12.94 1.87 -8.37
N PRO A 489 14.15 2.07 -7.80
CA PRO A 489 15.26 1.21 -8.14
C PRO A 489 14.98 -0.24 -7.70
N ASP A 490 15.61 -1.20 -8.38
CA ASP A 490 15.53 -2.61 -7.98
C ASP A 490 15.85 -2.73 -6.49
N GLN A 491 15.01 -3.48 -5.77
CA GLN A 491 15.21 -3.76 -4.35
C GLN A 491 15.23 -2.54 -3.41
N TRP A 492 14.63 -1.40 -3.80
CA TRP A 492 14.61 -0.20 -2.93
C TRP A 492 14.00 -0.46 -1.54
N LEU A 493 13.05 -1.41 -1.42
CA LEU A 493 12.47 -1.86 -0.15
C LEU A 493 13.50 -2.52 0.77
N ASN A 494 14.58 -3.09 0.24
CA ASN A 494 15.63 -3.73 1.05
C ASN A 494 16.31 -2.73 1.99
N ALA A 495 16.30 -1.44 1.65
CA ALA A 495 16.82 -0.39 2.53
C ALA A 495 16.09 -0.35 3.89
N LEU A 496 14.79 -0.68 3.93
CA LEU A 496 13.98 -0.71 5.16
C LEU A 496 14.36 -1.88 6.09
N PHE A 497 14.94 -2.95 5.54
CA PHE A 497 15.25 -4.18 6.28
C PHE A 497 16.76 -4.43 6.40
N SER A 498 17.57 -3.52 5.87
CA SER A 498 19.03 -3.59 6.04
C SER A 498 19.42 -3.23 7.47
N THR A 499 20.22 -4.08 8.11
CA THR A 499 20.83 -3.75 9.40
C THR A 499 21.77 -2.56 9.20
N GLN A 500 21.37 -1.37 9.64
CA GLN A 500 22.25 -0.21 9.62
C GLN A 500 23.56 -0.54 10.35
N LYS A 501 24.68 -0.30 9.65
CA LYS A 501 26.02 -0.32 10.21
C LYS A 501 26.09 0.73 11.34
N PRO A 502 26.65 0.41 12.53
CA PRO A 502 26.82 1.41 13.59
C PRO A 502 27.64 2.60 13.06
N ILE A 503 27.14 3.81 13.28
CA ILE A 503 27.90 5.04 13.12
C ILE A 503 29.18 4.89 13.98
N PRO A 504 30.40 5.06 13.43
CA PRO A 504 31.58 5.07 14.26
C PRO A 504 31.41 6.17 15.31
N ALA A 505 31.54 5.80 16.59
CA ALA A 505 31.56 6.75 17.68
C ALA A 505 32.68 7.76 17.40
N GLY A 506 32.33 8.90 16.83
CA GLY A 506 33.22 10.03 16.67
C GLY A 506 33.56 10.54 18.05
N GLY A 507 34.70 10.10 18.58
CA GLY A 507 35.36 10.74 19.70
C GLY A 507 35.78 12.14 19.25
N GLY A 508 34.89 13.11 19.42
CA GLY A 508 35.22 14.51 19.36
C GLY A 508 35.95 14.90 20.64
N THR A 509 37.28 14.77 20.67
CA THR A 509 38.10 15.65 21.49
C THR A 509 38.28 16.96 20.72
N PRO A 510 38.00 18.14 21.31
CA PRO A 510 38.38 19.39 20.68
C PRO A 510 39.90 19.52 20.73
N ASP A 511 40.53 19.56 19.56
CA ASP A 511 41.96 19.87 19.42
C ASP A 511 42.13 21.41 19.34
N PRO A 512 42.92 22.05 20.21
CA PRO A 512 43.45 23.38 19.97
C PRO A 512 44.77 23.29 19.19
N SER A 513 44.87 24.09 18.13
CA SER A 513 46.06 24.30 17.28
C SER A 513 47.39 24.51 18.03
N PRO A 514 48.55 24.29 17.38
CA PRO A 514 49.77 23.82 18.01
C PRO A 514 50.72 24.93 18.47
N GLY A 515 51.48 24.66 19.54
CA GLY A 515 52.60 25.47 19.97
C GLY A 515 53.51 24.75 20.98
N THR A 516 54.66 24.30 20.50
CA THR A 516 55.98 24.32 21.19
C THR A 516 56.20 23.43 22.42
N VAL A 517 56.98 22.35 22.23
CA VAL A 517 57.78 21.63 23.26
C VAL A 517 58.91 22.55 23.80
N PRO A 518 59.46 22.40 25.03
CA PRO A 518 60.06 21.12 25.52
C PRO A 518 60.07 20.85 27.05
N GLY A 519 60.34 19.59 27.45
CA GLY A 519 61.18 19.30 28.64
C GLY A 519 60.73 18.22 29.65
N MET A 520 61.62 17.22 29.82
CA MET A 520 61.92 16.41 31.03
C MET A 520 61.14 15.09 31.32
N ALA A 521 61.93 14.05 31.61
CA ALA A 521 61.60 12.66 31.98
C ALA A 521 61.53 12.43 33.52
N PRO A 522 61.55 11.19 34.07
CA PRO A 522 60.58 10.07 33.99
C PRO A 522 60.10 9.58 35.39
N GLY A 523 59.10 8.68 35.46
CA GLY A 523 58.68 8.04 36.72
C GLY A 523 57.93 6.69 36.52
N GLN A 524 58.35 5.69 37.29
CA GLN A 524 58.10 4.23 37.24
C GLN A 524 56.63 3.81 37.59
N ALA A 525 55.99 2.87 36.86
CA ALA A 525 55.82 1.40 37.10
C ALA A 525 54.76 1.00 38.19
N PRO A 526 54.23 -0.25 38.25
CA PRO A 526 54.01 -1.30 37.25
C PRO A 526 52.59 -1.95 37.24
N SER A 527 52.39 -2.79 36.23
CA SER A 527 51.34 -3.80 35.98
C SER A 527 51.14 -4.90 37.04
N ARG A 528 49.94 -5.51 37.07
CA ARG A 528 49.57 -6.94 37.30
C ARG A 528 48.03 -6.98 37.49
N THR A 529 47.19 -7.95 37.10
CA THR A 529 47.30 -9.33 36.58
C THR A 529 45.89 -9.80 36.15
N ARG A 530 45.84 -10.68 35.14
CA ARG A 530 44.70 -11.55 34.75
C ARG A 530 44.37 -12.55 35.88
N PRO A 531 43.16 -13.16 35.93
CA PRO A 531 43.01 -14.48 35.29
C PRO A 531 41.64 -14.75 34.64
N ASP A 532 41.62 -15.67 33.68
CA ASP A 532 40.43 -16.40 33.16
C ASP A 532 40.38 -17.81 33.83
N PRO A 533 39.57 -18.79 33.37
CA PRO A 533 38.09 -18.91 33.35
C PRO A 533 37.61 -20.30 33.85
N ILE A 534 36.37 -20.50 34.35
CA ILE A 534 35.74 -21.86 34.41
C ILE A 534 34.20 -21.80 34.30
N ASP A 535 33.69 -22.59 33.34
CA ASP A 535 32.39 -23.27 33.14
C ASP A 535 31.03 -22.62 33.45
N ALA A 536 30.16 -22.61 32.43
CA ALA A 536 29.01 -23.53 32.39
C ALA A 536 28.30 -23.46 31.02
N ALA A 537 28.16 -24.62 30.38
CA ALA A 537 27.23 -24.88 29.31
C ALA A 537 25.80 -25.07 29.86
N VAL A 538 24.83 -24.99 28.95
CA VAL A 538 23.37 -25.22 29.09
C VAL A 538 22.53 -23.95 29.31
N ALA A 539 22.15 -23.33 28.19
CA ALA A 539 20.80 -22.78 27.95
C ALA A 539 20.70 -22.32 26.48
N THR A 540 20.63 -23.26 25.54
CA THR A 540 20.02 -23.00 24.23
C THR A 540 18.51 -23.02 24.43
N LEU A 541 17.85 -21.87 24.31
CA LEU A 541 16.48 -21.73 23.80
C LEU A 541 16.19 -20.23 23.59
N SER A 542 15.90 -19.91 22.32
CA SER A 542 15.16 -18.72 21.84
C SER A 542 15.90 -17.38 21.80
N ALA A 543 16.86 -17.26 20.88
CA ALA A 543 17.28 -15.99 20.32
C ALA A 543 16.35 -15.63 19.14
N SER A 544 15.56 -14.57 19.25
CA SER A 544 14.97 -13.92 18.07
C SER A 544 14.35 -12.54 18.35
N ALA A 545 14.79 -11.56 17.55
CA ALA A 545 14.17 -10.28 17.21
C ALA A 545 13.78 -9.33 18.36
N MET A 546 14.70 -8.41 18.71
CA MET A 546 14.51 -7.15 19.44
C MET A 546 15.47 -6.11 18.83
N PRO A 547 15.12 -4.81 18.72
CA PRO A 547 16.04 -3.78 18.23
C PRO A 547 17.41 -3.97 18.87
N GLN A 548 18.51 -4.01 18.09
CA GLN A 548 19.83 -4.42 18.59
C GLN A 548 20.28 -3.66 19.85
N ARG A 549 19.78 -2.42 20.07
CA ARG A 549 19.98 -1.63 21.29
C ARG A 549 19.31 -2.20 22.55
N ILE A 550 18.14 -2.83 22.44
CA ILE A 550 17.40 -3.46 23.54
C ILE A 550 17.96 -4.86 23.81
N GLN A 551 18.31 -5.61 22.76
CA GLN A 551 18.79 -6.99 22.89
C GLN A 551 20.20 -7.10 23.49
N LEU A 552 21.15 -6.26 23.05
CA LEU A 552 22.49 -6.21 23.65
C LEU A 552 22.45 -5.81 25.13
N ARG A 553 21.45 -5.00 25.52
CA ARG A 553 21.26 -4.55 26.91
C ARG A 553 20.54 -5.60 27.76
N LEU A 554 19.58 -6.37 27.20
CA LEU A 554 18.93 -7.48 27.92
C LEU A 554 19.86 -8.69 28.11
N GLU A 555 20.58 -9.13 27.07
CA GLU A 555 21.36 -10.37 27.14
C GLU A 555 22.64 -10.24 27.99
N GLN A 556 23.28 -9.06 28.03
CA GLN A 556 24.43 -8.81 28.90
C GLN A 556 24.05 -8.55 30.38
N GLN A 557 22.79 -8.19 30.67
CA GLN A 557 22.37 -7.76 32.01
C GLN A 557 21.45 -8.76 32.74
N LEU A 558 20.93 -9.79 32.05
CA LEU A 558 20.06 -10.82 32.66
C LEU A 558 20.81 -12.10 33.09
N ARG A 559 22.05 -12.34 32.63
CA ARG A 559 22.87 -13.48 33.10
C ARG A 559 23.12 -13.52 34.62
N PRO A 560 23.36 -12.40 35.34
CA PRO A 560 23.53 -12.47 36.80
C PRO A 560 22.20 -12.68 37.57
N ILE A 561 21.04 -12.63 36.90
CA ILE A 561 19.73 -12.72 37.55
C ILE A 561 19.27 -14.18 37.73
N SER A 562 19.67 -15.13 36.88
CA SER A 562 19.40 -16.56 37.12
C SER A 562 20.22 -17.11 38.28
N ASP A 563 21.48 -16.66 38.42
CA ASP A 563 22.45 -17.27 39.33
C ASP A 563 22.28 -16.79 40.78
N ALA A 564 21.78 -15.56 40.98
CA ALA A 564 21.51 -14.99 42.30
C ALA A 564 20.28 -15.62 43.00
N PHE A 565 19.30 -16.12 42.24
CA PHE A 565 18.12 -16.79 42.80
C PHE A 565 18.39 -18.26 43.18
N GLN A 566 19.33 -18.95 42.52
CA GLN A 566 19.72 -20.31 42.93
C GLN A 566 20.60 -20.33 44.19
N THR A 567 21.49 -19.35 44.34
CA THR A 567 22.38 -19.26 45.51
C THR A 567 21.68 -18.81 46.80
N THR A 568 20.56 -18.08 46.70
CA THR A 568 19.79 -17.64 47.87
C THR A 568 18.84 -18.73 48.39
N ALA A 569 18.32 -19.60 47.51
CA ALA A 569 17.50 -20.76 47.91
C ALA A 569 18.33 -21.82 48.66
N ALA A 570 19.64 -21.94 48.38
CA ALA A 570 20.54 -22.86 49.07
C ALA A 570 21.01 -22.36 50.46
N ARG A 571 20.82 -21.08 50.79
CA ARG A 571 21.28 -20.48 52.07
C ARG A 571 20.21 -20.40 53.17
N GLN A 572 18.96 -20.74 52.90
CA GLN A 572 17.88 -20.74 53.90
C GLN A 572 17.46 -22.16 54.38
N GLN A 573 18.28 -23.18 54.12
CA GLN A 573 18.08 -24.54 54.62
C GLN A 573 19.10 -24.98 55.69
N TRP A 574 19.73 -24.03 56.39
CA TRP A 574 20.50 -24.29 57.61
C TRP A 574 20.13 -23.29 58.71
#